data_AF-A0A942DD43-F1
#
_entry.id   AF-A0A942DD43-F1
#
_cell.length_a   1.000
_cell.length_b   1.000
_cell.length_c   1.000
_cell.angle_alpha   90.00
_cell.angle_beta   90.00
_cell.angle_gamma   90.00
#
_symmetry.space_group_name_H-M   'P 1'
#
loop_
_entity.id
_entity.type
_entity.pdbx_description
1 polymer ?
#
loop_
_entity_poly.entity_id
_entity_poly.type
_entity_poly.pdbx_seq_one_letter_code
_entity_poly.pdbx_strand_id
1 'polypeptide(L)'
;MANIEHLSKQIEQGISKHDSKAISHALHEMHSWKAHGSSQKQIDIALQDLSHKLHKDGFLPGLSIIGFDKNHDKLIVNDKSKHSVHVLDANLNKVEKHQEKLDTKHDRQLTTQEKQELSKVEKNRGVTVEQKGDEFIYHLKANGKDEVVLKTEASLKGLQDGDNALQQQIKNKEAQLTDAYHVHFSDENENGYLRDADHPSLGYVKTRLPRLDELAGVEAALKHSAPAQLIENSSGSEGVKFYFLKEKAIGAAAFYTTDSQGKPAVFMEPNNRYPTEVGAQGEQIRGTIQAVLTHELAHNSQHKMGWDDPESKAAVGAKIGWVKAENSDEYYIKDKQGHLFKNAQTSSLKPPDYVQCNTKGEPVDSNGKVVDASAAKHLKAGDENDRGSDTMFGNALVRPVTHYFPTPTEMFADGMQAYRLDEAHRANLLRESPLMYRACKQEDQKEISAAYGWGRMIRDTNGELVQDTPQERLKIQAFEKQNATP
;
A
#
# COMPACT_ATOMS: atom_id res chain seq x y z
N MET A 1 32.53 -37.72 25.01
CA MET A 1 32.17 -36.70 24.00
C MET A 1 32.13 -37.25 22.58
N ALA A 2 33.09 -38.09 22.13
CA ALA A 2 33.07 -38.71 20.78
C ALA A 2 31.82 -39.57 20.44
N ASN A 3 31.12 -40.12 21.44
CA ASN A 3 29.89 -40.91 21.22
C ASN A 3 28.62 -40.07 21.01
N ILE A 4 28.61 -38.80 21.44
CA ILE A 4 27.43 -37.93 21.31
C ILE A 4 27.36 -37.33 19.91
N GLU A 5 28.51 -36.91 19.35
CA GLU A 5 28.58 -36.45 17.95
C GLU A 5 28.24 -37.56 16.96
N HIS A 6 28.65 -38.81 17.21
CA HIS A 6 28.34 -39.94 16.33
C HIS A 6 26.84 -40.29 16.35
N LEU A 7 26.20 -40.28 17.52
CA LEU A 7 24.75 -40.46 17.64
C LEU A 7 23.96 -39.29 17.04
N SER A 8 24.41 -38.04 17.24
CA SER A 8 23.79 -36.86 16.63
C SER A 8 23.84 -36.95 15.11
N LYS A 9 24.98 -37.40 14.53
CA LYS A 9 25.12 -37.67 13.09
C LYS A 9 24.23 -38.80 12.60
N GLN A 10 24.05 -39.87 13.37
CA GLN A 10 23.18 -41.00 13.01
C GLN A 10 21.69 -40.63 13.09
N ILE A 11 21.31 -39.78 14.04
CA ILE A 11 19.95 -39.24 14.17
C ILE A 11 19.68 -38.23 13.05
N GLU A 12 20.63 -37.33 12.75
CA GLU A 12 20.55 -36.43 11.58
C GLU A 12 20.44 -37.21 10.26
N GLN A 13 21.20 -38.30 10.09
CA GLN A 13 21.13 -39.19 8.92
C GLN A 13 19.86 -40.06 8.88
N GLY A 14 19.26 -40.36 10.03
CA GLY A 14 17.99 -41.08 10.13
C GLY A 14 16.79 -40.17 9.80
N ILE A 15 16.78 -38.95 10.34
CA ILE A 15 15.82 -37.89 10.01
C ILE A 15 15.90 -37.51 8.51
N SER A 16 17.10 -37.54 7.91
CA SER A 16 17.27 -37.27 6.47
C SER A 16 16.84 -38.41 5.55
N LYS A 17 16.56 -39.61 6.08
CA LYS A 17 16.20 -40.81 5.28
C LYS A 17 14.73 -41.19 5.36
N HIS A 18 14.01 -40.77 6.40
CA HIS A 18 12.58 -41.05 6.57
C HIS A 18 11.80 -39.84 7.12
N ASP A 19 10.71 -39.51 6.43
CA ASP A 19 9.70 -38.45 6.65
C ASP A 19 9.95 -37.44 7.78
N SER A 20 10.85 -36.48 7.51
CA SER A 20 11.11 -35.26 8.29
C SER A 20 9.86 -34.44 8.59
N LYS A 21 8.80 -34.64 7.81
CA LYS A 21 7.49 -33.99 7.91
C LYS A 21 6.76 -34.30 9.22
N ALA A 22 6.82 -35.53 9.72
CA ALA A 22 6.13 -35.91 10.96
C ALA A 22 6.80 -35.29 12.20
N ILE A 23 8.13 -35.24 12.21
CA ILE A 23 8.92 -34.63 13.29
C ILE A 23 8.78 -33.09 13.25
N SER A 24 8.81 -32.49 12.06
CA SER A 24 8.58 -31.06 11.87
C SER A 24 7.16 -30.64 12.32
N HIS A 25 6.13 -31.39 11.94
CA HIS A 25 4.75 -31.14 12.36
C HIS A 25 4.59 -31.20 13.88
N ALA A 26 5.20 -32.20 14.53
CA ALA A 26 5.18 -32.33 15.97
C ALA A 26 5.90 -31.18 16.71
N LEU A 27 7.02 -30.71 16.17
CA LEU A 27 7.74 -29.55 16.70
C LEU A 27 6.95 -28.24 16.54
N HIS A 28 6.24 -28.07 15.42
CA HIS A 28 5.33 -26.95 15.20
C HIS A 28 4.14 -26.95 16.17
N GLU A 29 3.50 -28.11 16.39
CA GLU A 29 2.43 -28.24 17.39
C GLU A 29 2.94 -27.89 18.80
N MET A 30 4.15 -28.33 19.17
CA MET A 30 4.77 -28.00 20.46
C MET A 30 5.05 -26.49 20.64
N HIS A 31 5.51 -25.80 19.60
CA HIS A 31 5.74 -24.35 19.65
C HIS A 31 4.45 -23.53 19.66
N SER A 32 3.42 -23.99 18.94
CA SER A 32 2.06 -23.45 19.05
C SER A 32 1.58 -23.49 20.51
N TRP A 33 1.80 -24.59 21.23
CA TRP A 33 1.41 -24.70 22.64
C TRP A 33 2.16 -23.74 23.57
N LYS A 34 3.43 -23.43 23.27
CA LYS A 34 4.25 -22.43 23.97
C LYS A 34 3.69 -21.02 23.77
N ALA A 35 3.31 -20.67 22.54
CA ALA A 35 2.73 -19.36 22.21
C ALA A 35 1.36 -19.13 22.87
N HIS A 36 0.59 -20.20 23.13
CA HIS A 36 -0.76 -20.13 23.69
C HIS A 36 -0.83 -20.38 25.21
N GLY A 37 0.31 -20.45 25.93
CA GLY A 37 0.32 -20.57 27.40
C GLY A 37 -0.18 -21.92 27.94
N SER A 38 0.05 -23.00 27.20
CA SER A 38 -0.45 -24.34 27.58
C SER A 38 0.16 -24.86 28.88
N SER A 39 -0.63 -25.59 29.67
CA SER A 39 -0.18 -26.19 30.94
C SER A 39 0.79 -27.35 30.73
N GLN A 40 1.68 -27.60 31.70
CA GLN A 40 2.64 -28.72 31.65
C GLN A 40 1.96 -30.07 31.39
N LYS A 41 0.77 -30.28 31.96
CA LYS A 41 -0.03 -31.49 31.76
C LYS A 41 -0.45 -31.69 30.28
N GLN A 42 -0.76 -30.61 29.56
CA GLN A 42 -1.10 -30.70 28.13
C GLN A 42 0.13 -31.05 27.28
N ILE A 43 1.29 -30.50 27.65
CA ILE A 43 2.56 -30.82 27.01
C ILE A 43 2.90 -32.31 27.22
N ASP A 44 2.76 -32.83 28.45
CA ASP A 44 3.08 -34.22 28.77
C ASP A 44 2.17 -35.23 28.03
N ILE A 45 0.87 -34.94 27.92
CA ILE A 45 -0.09 -35.75 27.15
C ILE A 45 0.31 -35.79 25.68
N ALA A 46 0.66 -34.65 25.11
CA ALA A 46 1.05 -34.59 23.71
C ALA A 46 2.40 -35.27 23.42
N LEU A 47 3.37 -35.17 24.34
CA LEU A 47 4.63 -35.89 24.24
C LEU A 47 4.41 -37.41 24.29
N GLN A 48 3.46 -37.90 25.10
CA GLN A 48 3.06 -39.30 25.10
C GLN A 48 2.43 -39.72 23.77
N ASP A 49 1.53 -38.90 23.22
CA ASP A 49 0.86 -39.16 21.94
C ASP A 49 1.87 -39.19 20.78
N LEU A 50 2.82 -38.26 20.76
CA LEU A 50 3.92 -38.22 19.81
C LEU A 50 4.83 -39.45 19.94
N SER A 51 5.22 -39.80 21.18
CA SER A 51 6.03 -40.99 21.44
C SER A 51 5.32 -42.28 21.02
N HIS A 52 3.99 -42.33 21.10
CA HIS A 52 3.19 -43.46 20.65
C HIS A 52 3.12 -43.53 19.12
N LYS A 53 2.89 -42.40 18.43
CA LYS A 53 2.92 -42.31 16.96
C LYS A 53 4.28 -42.76 16.40
N LEU A 54 5.37 -42.23 16.94
CA LEU A 54 6.73 -42.59 16.52
C LEU A 54 7.06 -44.08 16.72
N HIS A 55 6.52 -44.71 17.76
CA HIS A 55 6.65 -46.16 17.96
C HIS A 55 5.80 -46.96 16.99
N LYS A 56 4.54 -46.57 16.80
CA LYS A 56 3.59 -47.27 15.93
C LYS A 56 4.08 -47.34 14.48
N ASP A 57 4.71 -46.26 14.02
CA ASP A 57 5.21 -46.14 12.66
C ASP A 57 6.64 -46.71 12.50
N GLY A 58 7.20 -47.33 13.54
CA GLY A 58 8.49 -48.02 13.50
C GLY A 58 9.71 -47.09 13.35
N PHE A 59 9.54 -45.78 13.56
CA PHE A 59 10.57 -44.78 13.27
C PHE A 59 11.83 -44.93 14.12
N LEU A 60 11.69 -45.34 15.39
CA LEU A 60 12.81 -45.44 16.33
C LEU A 60 12.58 -46.55 17.37
N PRO A 61 12.78 -47.83 17.03
CA PRO A 61 12.65 -48.92 18.00
C PRO A 61 13.66 -48.72 19.14
N GLY A 62 13.15 -48.43 20.34
CA GLY A 62 13.95 -48.28 21.56
C GLY A 62 14.17 -46.85 22.05
N LEU A 63 13.73 -45.81 21.32
CA LEU A 63 13.78 -44.43 21.80
C LEU A 63 12.40 -43.99 22.30
N SER A 64 12.36 -43.37 23.48
CA SER A 64 11.13 -42.79 24.05
C SER A 64 11.36 -41.35 24.46
N ILE A 65 10.46 -40.46 24.08
CA ILE A 65 10.51 -39.06 24.54
C ILE A 65 10.05 -39.04 25.99
N ILE A 66 10.90 -38.55 26.89
CA ILE A 66 10.64 -38.55 28.33
C ILE A 66 10.54 -37.15 28.93
N GLY A 67 10.78 -36.10 28.14
CA GLY A 67 10.59 -34.73 28.58
C GLY A 67 10.96 -33.69 27.52
N PHE A 68 10.58 -32.44 27.80
CA PHE A 68 10.95 -31.27 27.02
C PHE A 68 11.42 -30.16 27.97
N ASP A 69 12.65 -29.69 27.79
CA ASP A 69 13.17 -28.54 28.51
C ASP A 69 12.79 -27.26 27.78
N LYS A 70 11.72 -26.64 28.28
CA LYS A 70 11.13 -25.40 27.74
C LYS A 70 12.06 -24.18 27.78
N ASN A 71 13.05 -24.17 28.67
CA ASN A 71 13.93 -23.01 28.85
C ASN A 71 15.07 -23.03 27.84
N HIS A 72 15.39 -24.20 27.28
CA HIS A 72 16.50 -24.39 26.37
C HIS A 72 16.07 -24.93 25.00
N ASP A 73 14.77 -25.12 24.79
CA ASP A 73 14.18 -25.77 23.60
C ASP A 73 14.88 -27.11 23.29
N LYS A 74 14.88 -28.02 24.27
CA LYS A 74 15.53 -29.34 24.15
C LYS A 74 14.59 -30.49 24.41
N LEU A 75 14.68 -31.52 23.57
CA LEU A 75 13.97 -32.78 23.72
C LEU A 75 14.80 -33.77 24.52
N ILE A 76 14.23 -34.34 25.57
CA ILE A 76 14.88 -35.36 26.40
C ILE A 76 14.37 -36.72 25.95
N VAL A 77 15.28 -37.54 25.43
CA VAL A 77 14.96 -38.84 24.85
C VAL A 77 15.71 -39.94 25.58
N ASN A 78 15.01 -40.99 25.98
CA ASN A 78 15.59 -42.17 26.60
C ASN A 78 15.79 -43.27 25.55
N ASP A 79 17.04 -43.67 25.34
CA ASP A 79 17.44 -44.82 24.52
C ASP A 79 17.47 -46.07 25.41
N LYS A 80 16.40 -46.84 25.36
CA LYS A 80 16.24 -48.09 26.12
C LYS A 80 17.23 -49.16 25.67
N SER A 81 17.69 -49.12 24.41
CA SER A 81 18.66 -50.10 23.91
C SER A 81 20.05 -49.90 24.50
N LYS A 82 20.42 -48.64 24.77
CA LYS A 82 21.73 -48.25 25.31
C LYS A 82 21.71 -47.86 26.79
N HIS A 83 20.52 -47.86 27.42
CA HIS A 83 20.32 -47.44 28.80
C HIS A 83 20.85 -46.01 29.05
N SER A 84 20.61 -45.11 28.10
CA SER A 84 21.14 -43.74 28.12
C SER A 84 20.07 -42.69 27.84
N VAL A 85 20.17 -41.55 28.52
CA VAL A 85 19.33 -40.37 28.26
C VAL A 85 20.11 -39.38 27.41
N HIS A 86 19.48 -38.90 26.35
CA HIS A 86 20.01 -37.92 25.43
C HIS A 86 19.19 -36.65 25.48
N VAL A 87 19.88 -35.51 25.36
CA VAL A 87 19.24 -34.20 25.24
C VAL A 87 19.51 -33.69 23.83
N LEU A 88 18.47 -33.62 23.01
CA LEU A 88 18.52 -33.18 21.63
C LEU A 88 18.15 -31.70 21.54
N ASP A 89 18.93 -30.94 20.80
CA ASP A 89 18.63 -29.54 20.48
C ASP A 89 17.42 -29.49 19.55
N ALA A 90 16.27 -28.99 20.04
CA ALA A 90 15.06 -28.82 19.23
C ALA A 90 15.09 -27.48 18.49
N ASN A 91 16.25 -27.09 17.97
CA ASN A 91 16.45 -25.82 17.30
C ASN A 91 15.67 -25.82 15.97
N LEU A 92 14.42 -25.37 16.01
CA LEU A 92 13.49 -25.35 14.88
C LEU A 92 14.08 -24.65 13.66
N ASN A 93 14.85 -23.58 13.87
CA ASN A 93 15.54 -22.88 12.77
C ASN A 93 16.48 -23.80 11.99
N LYS A 94 17.05 -24.86 12.60
CA LYS A 94 17.86 -25.86 11.87
C LYS A 94 16.98 -26.89 11.17
N VAL A 95 15.88 -27.32 11.77
CA VAL A 95 14.94 -28.30 11.18
C VAL A 95 14.19 -27.69 10.00
N GLU A 96 13.68 -26.46 10.15
CA GLU A 96 13.05 -25.67 9.08
C GLU A 96 14.04 -25.43 7.93
N LYS A 97 15.27 -25.00 8.22
CA LYS A 97 16.32 -24.86 7.19
C LYS A 97 16.73 -26.19 6.54
N HIS A 98 16.55 -27.33 7.22
CA HIS A 98 16.83 -28.65 6.61
C HIS A 98 15.64 -29.14 5.76
N GLN A 99 14.41 -28.87 6.19
CA GLN A 99 13.19 -29.14 5.43
C GLN A 99 13.13 -28.27 4.18
N GLU A 100 13.41 -26.97 4.30
CA GLU A 100 13.51 -26.03 3.18
C GLU A 100 14.60 -26.47 2.19
N LYS A 101 15.73 -27.00 2.68
CA LYS A 101 16.78 -27.62 1.85
C LYS A 101 16.38 -28.95 1.22
N LEU A 102 15.44 -29.69 1.79
CA LEU A 102 14.93 -30.95 1.24
C LEU A 102 13.85 -30.67 0.19
N ASP A 103 12.95 -29.73 0.45
CA ASP A 103 11.90 -29.30 -0.46
C ASP A 103 12.52 -28.65 -1.71
N THR A 104 13.51 -27.77 -1.55
CA THR A 104 14.27 -27.19 -2.69
C THR A 104 15.17 -28.19 -3.43
N LYS A 105 15.44 -29.37 -2.86
CA LYS A 105 16.20 -30.44 -3.54
C LYS A 105 15.36 -31.17 -4.60
N HIS A 106 14.04 -31.01 -4.55
CA HIS A 106 13.11 -31.60 -5.50
C HIS A 106 12.71 -30.67 -6.65
N ASP A 107 13.01 -29.36 -6.56
CA ASP A 107 12.74 -28.45 -7.66
C ASP A 107 13.77 -28.65 -8.77
N ARG A 108 13.29 -28.95 -9.97
CA ARG A 108 14.19 -29.02 -11.13
C ARG A 108 14.76 -27.63 -11.42
N GLN A 109 16.01 -27.56 -11.86
CA GLN A 109 16.58 -26.29 -12.30
C GLN A 109 15.89 -25.80 -13.58
N LEU A 110 15.42 -24.56 -13.55
CA LEU A 110 14.87 -23.88 -14.73
C LEU A 110 15.94 -23.68 -15.81
N THR A 111 15.55 -23.93 -17.05
CA THR A 111 16.36 -23.59 -18.22
C THR A 111 16.48 -22.06 -18.36
N THR A 112 17.45 -21.59 -19.16
CA THR A 112 17.59 -20.15 -19.46
C THR A 112 16.31 -19.56 -20.06
N GLN A 113 15.65 -20.29 -20.95
CA GLN A 113 14.42 -19.84 -21.60
C GLN A 113 13.26 -19.74 -20.60
N GLU A 114 13.14 -20.70 -19.69
CA GLU A 114 12.12 -20.66 -18.63
C GLU A 114 12.33 -19.51 -17.66
N LYS A 115 13.58 -19.21 -17.29
CA LYS A 115 13.89 -18.03 -16.45
C LYS A 115 13.50 -16.73 -17.15
N GLN A 116 13.75 -16.63 -18.46
CA GLN A 116 13.34 -15.46 -19.25
C GLN A 116 11.82 -15.32 -19.34
N GLU A 117 11.11 -16.41 -19.61
CA GLU A 117 9.64 -16.39 -19.71
C GLU A 117 9.00 -16.12 -18.34
N LEU A 118 9.50 -16.74 -17.26
CA LEU A 118 9.05 -16.47 -15.89
C LEU A 118 9.20 -14.98 -15.56
N SER A 119 10.37 -14.40 -15.78
CA SER A 119 10.61 -12.97 -15.52
C SER A 119 9.69 -12.07 -16.34
N LYS A 120 9.42 -12.45 -17.61
CA LYS A 120 8.47 -11.74 -18.48
C LYS A 120 7.05 -11.80 -17.92
N VAL A 121 6.60 -12.98 -17.46
CA VAL A 121 5.26 -13.15 -16.87
C VAL A 121 5.13 -12.32 -15.60
N GLU A 122 6.07 -12.44 -14.66
CA GLU A 122 6.04 -11.66 -13.41
C GLU A 122 5.96 -10.16 -13.69
N LYS A 123 6.86 -9.67 -14.55
CA LYS A 123 6.93 -8.26 -14.91
C LYS A 123 5.68 -7.77 -15.63
N ASN A 124 5.15 -8.52 -16.59
CA ASN A 124 4.05 -8.07 -17.44
C ASN A 124 2.67 -8.34 -16.86
N ARG A 125 2.56 -9.22 -15.85
CA ARG A 125 1.27 -9.60 -15.25
C ARG A 125 1.14 -9.15 -13.81
N GLY A 126 2.22 -8.73 -13.15
CA GLY A 126 2.14 -8.23 -11.78
C GLY A 126 1.85 -9.34 -10.77
N VAL A 127 2.51 -10.47 -10.95
CA VAL A 127 2.41 -11.64 -10.06
C VAL A 127 3.82 -12.10 -9.71
N THR A 128 3.95 -12.87 -8.63
CA THR A 128 5.17 -13.65 -8.37
C THR A 128 4.93 -15.11 -8.71
N VAL A 129 5.92 -15.80 -9.26
CA VAL A 129 5.80 -17.21 -9.66
C VAL A 129 6.77 -18.06 -8.83
N GLU A 130 6.21 -18.96 -8.02
CA GLU A 130 6.96 -19.96 -7.27
C GLU A 130 6.96 -21.29 -8.02
N GLN A 131 8.12 -21.93 -8.15
CA GLN A 131 8.17 -23.33 -8.58
C GLN A 131 8.11 -24.23 -7.35
N LYS A 132 7.21 -25.22 -7.38
CA LYS A 132 7.09 -26.22 -6.30
C LYS A 132 6.87 -27.61 -6.89
N GLY A 133 7.95 -28.40 -6.93
CA GLY A 133 7.95 -29.69 -7.61
C GLY A 133 7.67 -29.54 -9.10
N ASP A 134 6.57 -30.13 -9.55
CA ASP A 134 6.14 -30.17 -10.95
C ASP A 134 5.13 -29.06 -11.31
N GLU A 135 4.92 -28.08 -10.43
CA GLU A 135 4.00 -26.96 -10.65
C GLU A 135 4.71 -25.59 -10.57
N PHE A 136 4.22 -24.64 -11.39
CA PHE A 136 4.36 -23.21 -11.13
C PHE A 136 3.10 -22.71 -10.42
N ILE A 137 3.28 -21.98 -9.32
CA ILE A 137 2.23 -21.38 -8.51
C ILE A 137 2.32 -19.87 -8.66
N TYR A 138 1.23 -19.23 -9.08
CA TYR A 138 1.17 -17.80 -9.35
C TYR A 138 0.48 -17.09 -8.20
N HIS A 139 1.16 -16.08 -7.67
CA HIS A 139 0.78 -15.37 -6.45
C HIS A 139 0.50 -13.90 -6.75
N LEU A 140 -0.65 -13.41 -6.28
CA LEU A 140 -1.01 -12.00 -6.27
C LEU A 140 -0.97 -11.49 -4.83
N LYS A 141 -0.12 -10.50 -4.57
CA LYS A 141 0.00 -9.86 -3.25
C LYS A 141 -0.78 -8.56 -3.23
N ALA A 142 -1.98 -8.59 -2.67
CA ALA A 142 -2.87 -7.43 -2.57
C ALA A 142 -3.76 -7.54 -1.33
N ASN A 143 -4.24 -6.40 -0.81
CA ASN A 143 -5.11 -6.32 0.36
C ASN A 143 -4.56 -7.06 1.60
N GLY A 144 -3.24 -7.04 1.79
CA GLY A 144 -2.55 -7.73 2.88
C GLY A 144 -2.53 -9.25 2.76
N LYS A 145 -2.94 -9.80 1.61
CA LYS A 145 -3.02 -11.24 1.36
C LYS A 145 -2.08 -11.64 0.24
N ASP A 146 -1.61 -12.87 0.33
CA ASP A 146 -0.90 -13.57 -0.73
C ASP A 146 -1.85 -14.65 -1.29
N GLU A 147 -2.44 -14.37 -2.45
CA GLU A 147 -3.47 -15.22 -3.05
C GLU A 147 -2.91 -16.01 -4.23
N VAL A 148 -3.13 -17.34 -4.23
CA VAL A 148 -2.82 -18.18 -5.38
C VAL A 148 -3.89 -17.97 -6.45
N VAL A 149 -3.53 -17.33 -7.56
CA VAL A 149 -4.46 -16.99 -8.65
C VAL A 149 -4.50 -18.02 -9.78
N LEU A 150 -3.45 -18.86 -9.88
CA LEU A 150 -3.34 -19.92 -10.87
C LEU A 150 -2.25 -20.92 -10.47
N LYS A 151 -2.36 -22.14 -11.00
CA LYS A 151 -1.26 -23.11 -11.05
C LYS A 151 -1.12 -23.68 -12.45
N THR A 152 0.10 -23.96 -12.89
CA THR A 152 0.39 -24.62 -14.17
C THR A 152 1.52 -25.64 -14.00
N GLU A 153 1.77 -26.46 -15.01
CA GLU A 153 2.92 -27.38 -15.04
C GLU A 153 4.24 -26.61 -14.98
N ALA A 154 5.25 -27.13 -14.27
CA ALA A 154 6.60 -26.58 -14.19
C ALA A 154 7.41 -26.79 -15.49
N SER A 155 6.89 -26.32 -16.62
CA SER A 155 7.46 -26.39 -17.97
C SER A 155 7.36 -25.04 -18.68
N LEU A 156 8.18 -24.83 -19.73
CA LEU A 156 8.04 -23.64 -20.59
C LEU A 156 6.61 -23.46 -21.12
N LYS A 157 5.95 -24.56 -21.50
CA LYS A 157 4.56 -24.53 -21.95
C LYS A 157 3.64 -24.09 -20.81
N GLY A 158 3.84 -24.60 -19.59
CA GLY A 158 3.08 -24.16 -18.43
C GLY A 158 3.24 -22.67 -18.10
N LEU A 159 4.42 -22.08 -18.33
CA LEU A 159 4.61 -20.62 -18.22
C LEU A 159 3.80 -19.86 -19.28
N GLN A 160 3.78 -20.34 -20.52
CA GLN A 160 2.99 -19.74 -21.62
C GLN A 160 1.48 -19.87 -21.37
N ASP A 161 1.03 -21.03 -20.91
CA ASP A 161 -0.35 -21.27 -20.52
C ASP A 161 -0.75 -20.35 -19.35
N GLY A 162 0.16 -20.16 -18.39
CA GLY A 162 0.00 -19.21 -17.30
C GLY A 162 -0.12 -17.76 -17.77
N ASP A 163 0.74 -17.32 -18.70
CA ASP A 163 0.69 -15.97 -19.28
C ASP A 163 -0.66 -15.69 -19.96
N ASN A 164 -1.15 -16.64 -20.76
CA ASN A 164 -2.43 -16.53 -21.45
C ASN A 164 -3.62 -16.48 -20.47
N ALA A 165 -3.59 -17.33 -19.43
CA ALA A 165 -4.63 -17.35 -18.41
C ALA A 165 -4.66 -16.04 -17.60
N LEU A 166 -3.50 -15.52 -17.22
CA LEU A 166 -3.38 -14.23 -16.53
C LEU A 166 -3.85 -13.07 -17.40
N GLN A 167 -3.53 -13.07 -18.70
CA GLN A 167 -4.05 -12.07 -19.64
C GLN A 167 -5.58 -12.10 -19.70
N GLN A 168 -6.20 -13.27 -19.66
CA GLN A 168 -7.66 -13.38 -19.60
C GLN A 168 -8.22 -12.89 -18.26
N GLN A 169 -7.55 -13.18 -17.13
CA GLN A 169 -7.95 -12.65 -15.82
C GLN A 169 -7.89 -11.12 -15.77
N ILE A 170 -6.85 -10.51 -16.34
CA ILE A 170 -6.70 -9.06 -16.46
C ILE A 170 -7.89 -8.47 -17.24
N LYS A 171 -8.20 -9.01 -18.43
CA LYS A 171 -9.37 -8.55 -19.22
C LYS A 171 -10.69 -8.68 -18.47
N ASN A 172 -10.89 -9.78 -17.76
CA ASN A 172 -12.10 -9.99 -16.96
C ASN A 172 -12.18 -8.95 -15.82
N LYS A 173 -11.05 -8.62 -15.20
CA LYS A 173 -10.98 -7.62 -14.13
C LYS A 173 -11.21 -6.21 -14.65
N GLU A 174 -10.65 -5.84 -15.80
CA GLU A 174 -10.94 -4.57 -16.48
C GLU A 174 -12.43 -4.42 -16.78
N ALA A 175 -13.07 -5.48 -17.31
CA ALA A 175 -14.50 -5.49 -17.58
C ALA A 175 -15.33 -5.34 -16.30
N GLN A 176 -14.96 -6.05 -15.23
CA GLN A 176 -15.60 -5.92 -13.91
C GLN A 176 -15.52 -4.48 -13.37
N LEU A 177 -14.34 -3.85 -13.45
CA LEU A 177 -14.15 -2.48 -12.96
C LEU A 177 -14.86 -1.45 -13.83
N THR A 178 -14.87 -1.66 -15.15
CA THR A 178 -15.66 -0.85 -16.08
C THR A 178 -17.15 -0.90 -15.73
N ASP A 179 -17.69 -2.09 -15.49
CA ASP A 179 -19.11 -2.26 -15.14
C ASP A 179 -19.44 -1.62 -13.78
N ALA A 180 -18.62 -1.87 -12.75
CA ALA A 180 -18.89 -1.42 -11.39
C ALA A 180 -18.66 0.09 -11.17
N TYR A 181 -17.68 0.68 -11.87
CA TYR A 181 -17.23 2.05 -11.61
C TYR A 181 -17.27 2.98 -12.82
N HIS A 182 -17.67 2.48 -14.00
CA HIS A 182 -17.72 3.22 -15.27
C HIS A 182 -16.35 3.74 -15.75
N VAL A 183 -15.26 3.16 -15.26
CA VAL A 183 -13.90 3.55 -15.65
C VAL A 183 -13.46 2.83 -16.93
N HIS A 184 -12.42 3.33 -17.57
CA HIS A 184 -11.82 2.72 -18.76
C HIS A 184 -10.32 2.53 -18.60
N PHE A 185 -9.73 1.67 -19.42
CA PHE A 185 -8.30 1.32 -19.38
C PHE A 185 -7.67 1.52 -20.76
N SER A 186 -6.39 1.89 -20.80
CA SER A 186 -5.64 2.06 -22.05
C SER A 186 -5.37 0.74 -22.76
N ASP A 187 -5.41 0.76 -24.09
CA ASP A 187 -5.01 -0.36 -24.92
C ASP A 187 -3.48 -0.43 -25.12
N GLU A 188 -2.98 -1.60 -25.52
CA GLU A 188 -1.58 -1.79 -25.86
C GLU A 188 -1.15 -0.87 -27.02
N ASN A 189 -0.12 -0.05 -26.82
CA ASN A 189 0.40 0.96 -27.75
C ASN A 189 -0.55 2.12 -28.08
N GLU A 190 -1.65 2.30 -27.34
CA GLU A 190 -2.47 3.49 -27.45
C GLU A 190 -1.62 4.74 -27.14
N ASN A 191 -1.89 5.82 -27.86
CA ASN A 191 -1.25 7.10 -27.66
C ASN A 191 -1.95 7.85 -26.51
N GLY A 192 -1.34 7.90 -25.34
CA GLY A 192 -1.73 8.83 -24.29
C GLY A 192 -1.20 10.22 -24.63
N TYR A 193 -2.07 11.23 -24.76
CA TYR A 193 -1.62 12.60 -24.93
C TYR A 193 -1.40 13.23 -23.57
N LEU A 194 -0.16 13.55 -23.24
CA LEU A 194 0.19 14.20 -21.99
C LEU A 194 0.23 15.70 -22.21
N ARG A 195 -0.70 16.39 -21.56
CA ARG A 195 -0.65 17.84 -21.40
C ARG A 195 -0.28 18.14 -19.95
N ASP A 196 0.96 18.56 -19.78
CA ASP A 196 1.44 19.12 -18.52
C ASP A 196 1.71 20.61 -18.76
N ALA A 197 1.24 21.46 -17.85
CA ALA A 197 1.47 22.90 -17.90
C ALA A 197 2.98 23.22 -17.76
N ASP A 198 3.70 22.41 -16.99
CA ASP A 198 5.14 22.56 -16.75
C ASP A 198 5.97 21.85 -17.83
N HIS A 199 5.36 20.91 -18.56
CA HIS A 199 5.99 20.16 -19.64
C HIS A 199 5.12 20.09 -20.91
N PRO A 200 4.90 21.23 -21.61
CA PRO A 200 4.02 21.30 -22.78
C PRO A 200 4.50 20.48 -23.99
N SER A 201 5.70 19.92 -23.95
CA SER A 201 6.35 19.17 -25.03
C SER A 201 6.31 17.65 -24.89
N LEU A 202 5.68 17.07 -23.84
CA LEU A 202 5.66 15.61 -23.66
C LEU A 202 4.94 14.87 -24.79
N GLY A 203 3.92 15.49 -25.38
CA GLY A 203 3.24 14.99 -26.56
C GLY A 203 2.58 13.63 -26.32
N TYR A 204 2.71 12.72 -27.28
CA TYR A 204 2.13 11.39 -27.22
C TYR A 204 3.11 10.40 -26.58
N VAL A 205 2.68 9.75 -25.50
CA VAL A 205 3.37 8.62 -24.87
C VAL A 205 2.68 7.31 -25.20
N LYS A 206 3.47 6.24 -25.27
CA LYS A 206 2.95 4.90 -25.52
C LYS A 206 2.49 4.24 -24.23
N THR A 207 1.30 3.67 -24.30
CA THR A 207 0.71 2.91 -23.21
C THR A 207 0.84 1.41 -23.42
N ARG A 208 0.60 0.66 -22.36
CA ARG A 208 0.56 -0.80 -22.28
C ARG A 208 -0.74 -1.23 -21.61
N LEU A 209 -1.00 -2.53 -21.63
CA LEU A 209 -2.01 -3.12 -20.77
C LEU A 209 -1.63 -2.97 -19.29
N PRO A 210 -2.62 -2.84 -18.38
CA PRO A 210 -2.39 -2.91 -16.95
C PRO A 210 -1.98 -4.32 -16.51
N ARG A 211 -1.35 -4.39 -15.34
CA ARG A 211 -1.02 -5.62 -14.63
C ARG A 211 -2.10 -5.97 -13.60
N LEU A 212 -2.10 -7.20 -13.10
CA LEU A 212 -3.12 -7.66 -12.14
C LEU A 212 -2.95 -6.98 -10.76
N ASP A 213 -1.71 -6.76 -10.31
CA ASP A 213 -1.37 -6.01 -9.09
C ASP A 213 -1.82 -4.54 -9.18
N GLU A 214 -1.63 -3.91 -10.34
CA GLU A 214 -2.11 -2.56 -10.65
C GLU A 214 -3.63 -2.47 -10.61
N LEU A 215 -4.35 -3.42 -11.23
CA LEU A 215 -5.81 -3.45 -11.19
C LEU A 215 -6.37 -3.67 -9.79
N ALA A 216 -5.67 -4.42 -8.93
CA ALA A 216 -6.04 -4.56 -7.52
C ALA A 216 -5.89 -3.23 -6.76
N GLY A 217 -4.82 -2.46 -7.03
CA GLY A 217 -4.64 -1.12 -6.47
C GLY A 217 -5.68 -0.11 -7.00
N VAL A 218 -6.01 -0.17 -8.29
CA VAL A 218 -7.08 0.64 -8.92
C VAL A 218 -8.43 0.34 -8.25
N GLU A 219 -8.78 -0.93 -8.08
CA GLU A 219 -10.03 -1.32 -7.41
C GLU A 219 -10.13 -0.75 -5.99
N ALA A 220 -9.06 -0.87 -5.21
CA ALA A 220 -9.01 -0.33 -3.85
C ALA A 220 -9.16 1.20 -3.84
N ALA A 221 -8.48 1.91 -4.74
CA ALA A 221 -8.61 3.36 -4.87
C ALA A 221 -10.04 3.78 -5.27
N LEU A 222 -10.66 3.08 -6.23
CA LEU A 222 -12.02 3.36 -6.70
C LEU A 222 -13.07 3.15 -5.60
N LYS A 223 -12.95 2.06 -4.82
CA LYS A 223 -13.84 1.76 -3.70
C LYS A 223 -13.83 2.87 -2.64
N HIS A 224 -12.66 3.46 -2.41
CA HIS A 224 -12.44 4.50 -1.41
C HIS A 224 -12.69 5.92 -1.93
N SER A 225 -12.60 6.12 -3.25
CA SER A 225 -12.73 7.44 -3.87
C SER A 225 -14.10 7.70 -4.47
N ALA A 226 -14.98 6.70 -4.62
CA ALA A 226 -16.29 6.91 -5.24
C ALA A 226 -17.07 8.06 -4.58
N PRO A 227 -17.65 9.01 -5.33
CA PRO A 227 -17.87 9.01 -6.78
C PRO A 227 -16.81 9.78 -7.58
N ALA A 228 -15.62 10.01 -7.03
CA ALA A 228 -14.55 10.81 -7.64
C ALA A 228 -14.10 10.31 -9.00
N GLN A 229 -14.34 9.05 -9.35
CA GLN A 229 -14.02 8.51 -10.67
C GLN A 229 -14.98 8.96 -11.78
N LEU A 230 -16.17 9.46 -11.46
CA LEU A 230 -17.16 9.84 -12.48
C LEU A 230 -16.81 11.19 -13.12
N ILE A 231 -17.01 11.33 -14.44
CA ILE A 231 -16.79 12.59 -15.17
C ILE A 231 -17.99 13.52 -14.99
N GLU A 232 -17.74 14.82 -14.82
CA GLU A 232 -18.80 15.84 -14.77
C GLU A 232 -19.61 15.84 -16.07
N ASN A 233 -20.94 15.90 -15.97
CA ASN A 233 -21.89 15.89 -17.10
C ASN A 233 -22.12 14.55 -17.82
N SER A 234 -21.53 13.43 -17.36
CA SER A 234 -21.81 12.12 -17.95
C SER A 234 -23.14 11.49 -17.53
N SER A 235 -24.03 12.22 -16.85
CA SER A 235 -25.19 11.63 -16.13
C SER A 235 -24.81 10.49 -15.17
N GLY A 236 -23.53 10.41 -14.77
CA GLY A 236 -22.98 9.34 -13.95
C GLY A 236 -22.65 8.05 -14.72
N SER A 237 -22.75 8.04 -16.06
CA SER A 237 -22.51 6.82 -16.87
C SER A 237 -21.10 6.69 -17.43
N GLU A 238 -20.24 7.70 -17.24
CA GLU A 238 -18.86 7.68 -17.72
C GLU A 238 -17.92 8.14 -16.60
N GLY A 239 -16.83 7.39 -16.43
CA GLY A 239 -15.75 7.67 -15.50
C GLY A 239 -14.41 7.88 -16.18
N VAL A 240 -13.40 8.20 -15.37
CA VAL A 240 -12.04 8.47 -15.83
C VAL A 240 -11.43 7.26 -16.55
N LYS A 241 -10.54 7.55 -17.49
CA LYS A 241 -9.71 6.55 -18.13
C LYS A 241 -8.33 6.46 -17.45
N PHE A 242 -7.89 5.25 -17.15
CA PHE A 242 -6.55 4.96 -16.63
C PHE A 242 -5.61 4.58 -17.77
N TYR A 243 -4.50 5.31 -17.91
CA TYR A 243 -3.47 5.10 -18.91
C TYR A 243 -2.21 4.52 -18.27
N PHE A 244 -1.82 3.30 -18.64
CA PHE A 244 -0.63 2.64 -18.11
C PHE A 244 0.54 2.85 -19.04
N LEU A 245 1.54 3.62 -18.63
CA LEU A 245 2.65 4.01 -19.50
C LEU A 245 3.69 2.89 -19.63
N LYS A 246 4.31 2.80 -20.82
CA LYS A 246 5.46 1.91 -21.05
C LYS A 246 6.74 2.43 -20.43
N GLU A 247 6.88 3.74 -20.39
CA GLU A 247 8.08 4.45 -19.96
C GLU A 247 7.68 5.58 -18.99
N LYS A 248 8.64 6.03 -18.20
CA LYS A 248 8.46 7.22 -17.36
C LYS A 248 8.40 8.46 -18.24
N ALA A 249 7.51 9.38 -17.93
CA ALA A 249 7.31 10.62 -18.70
C ALA A 249 7.73 11.84 -17.90
N ILE A 250 7.25 11.95 -16.65
CA ILE A 250 7.47 13.09 -15.75
C ILE A 250 8.11 12.69 -14.42
N GLY A 251 8.28 11.39 -14.16
CA GLY A 251 8.88 10.87 -12.93
C GLY A 251 7.92 10.81 -11.74
N ALA A 252 6.62 10.98 -11.97
CA ALA A 252 5.57 10.80 -10.97
C ALA A 252 5.06 9.35 -10.97
N ALA A 253 4.51 8.87 -9.84
CA ALA A 253 3.96 7.51 -9.78
C ALA A 253 2.68 7.37 -10.63
N ALA A 254 1.80 8.36 -10.49
CA ALA A 254 0.70 8.63 -11.38
C ALA A 254 0.47 10.15 -11.39
N PHE A 255 -0.39 10.61 -12.28
CA PHE A 255 -0.83 12.01 -12.30
C PHE A 255 -2.19 12.13 -13.01
N TYR A 256 -3.02 13.02 -12.51
CA TYR A 256 -4.29 13.43 -13.11
C TYR A 256 -4.08 14.53 -14.17
N THR A 257 -4.68 14.37 -15.34
CA THR A 257 -4.80 15.43 -16.37
C THR A 257 -5.94 15.09 -17.33
N THR A 258 -6.03 15.74 -18.47
CA THR A 258 -6.97 15.41 -19.55
C THR A 258 -6.31 14.64 -20.67
N ASP A 259 -7.03 13.69 -21.27
CA ASP A 259 -6.58 12.96 -22.47
C ASP A 259 -6.62 13.83 -23.75
N SER A 260 -6.34 13.22 -24.91
CA SER A 260 -6.35 13.92 -26.21
C SER A 260 -7.71 14.49 -26.62
N GLN A 261 -8.80 14.03 -25.99
CA GLN A 261 -10.16 14.51 -26.22
C GLN A 261 -10.58 15.55 -25.17
N GLY A 262 -9.68 15.92 -24.24
CA GLY A 262 -9.99 16.81 -23.14
C GLY A 262 -10.77 16.14 -22.01
N LYS A 263 -10.87 14.80 -21.98
CA LYS A 263 -11.58 14.07 -20.92
C LYS A 263 -10.67 13.82 -19.73
N PRO A 264 -11.18 13.90 -18.49
CA PRO A 264 -10.43 13.55 -17.29
C PRO A 264 -9.83 12.14 -17.34
N ALA A 265 -8.54 12.03 -17.02
CA ALA A 265 -7.76 10.81 -17.12
C ALA A 265 -6.67 10.75 -16.04
N VAL A 266 -6.28 9.53 -15.68
CA VAL A 266 -5.16 9.28 -14.77
C VAL A 266 -4.09 8.51 -15.52
N PHE A 267 -2.86 9.01 -15.53
CA PHE A 267 -1.72 8.38 -16.18
C PHE A 267 -0.82 7.76 -15.13
N MET A 268 -0.49 6.48 -15.28
CA MET A 268 0.31 5.71 -14.35
C MET A 268 1.66 5.37 -14.98
N GLU A 269 2.74 5.82 -14.36
CA GLU A 269 4.09 5.44 -14.78
C GLU A 269 4.43 4.01 -14.35
N PRO A 270 5.31 3.31 -15.09
CA PRO A 270 5.79 2.01 -14.68
C PRO A 270 6.48 2.09 -13.30
N ASN A 271 5.97 1.33 -12.34
CA ASN A 271 6.45 1.31 -10.96
C ASN A 271 6.31 -0.08 -10.33
N ASN A 272 7.06 -0.34 -9.25
CA ASN A 272 7.02 -1.59 -8.49
C ASN A 272 6.43 -1.36 -7.08
N ARG A 273 5.39 -0.53 -6.98
CA ARG A 273 4.75 -0.19 -5.70
C ARG A 273 3.86 -1.34 -5.23
N TYR A 274 3.63 -1.41 -3.92
CA TYR A 274 2.61 -2.30 -3.38
C TYR A 274 1.23 -1.89 -3.93
N PRO A 275 0.34 -2.85 -4.24
CA PRO A 275 -1.00 -2.53 -4.72
C PRO A 275 -1.84 -1.71 -3.75
N THR A 276 -1.80 -2.09 -2.47
CA THR A 276 -2.74 -1.59 -1.44
C THR A 276 -2.02 -1.30 -0.13
N GLU A 277 -2.60 -0.42 0.68
CA GLU A 277 -2.06 -0.07 2.01
C GLU A 277 -1.85 -1.27 2.92
N VAL A 278 -2.86 -2.16 2.96
CA VAL A 278 -2.78 -3.36 3.78
C VAL A 278 -1.66 -4.25 3.22
N GLY A 279 -0.66 -4.52 4.05
CA GLY A 279 0.53 -5.29 3.67
C GLY A 279 1.74 -4.46 3.25
N ALA A 280 1.58 -3.14 3.02
CA ALA A 280 2.70 -2.24 2.89
C ALA A 280 3.38 -2.03 4.26
N GLN A 281 4.71 -1.86 4.28
CA GLN A 281 5.48 -1.66 5.51
C GLN A 281 6.29 -0.35 5.45
N GLY A 282 6.37 0.36 6.58
CA GLY A 282 7.21 1.55 6.74
C GLY A 282 6.80 2.74 5.86
N GLU A 283 7.78 3.48 5.36
CA GLU A 283 7.59 4.67 4.50
C GLU A 283 6.85 4.38 3.17
N GLN A 284 6.67 3.10 2.81
CA GLN A 284 6.04 2.71 1.55
C GLN A 284 4.50 2.76 1.59
N ILE A 285 3.90 2.93 2.78
CA ILE A 285 2.45 3.01 3.00
C ILE A 285 1.84 4.12 2.11
N ARG A 286 2.31 5.36 2.20
CA ARG A 286 1.81 6.46 1.33
C ARG A 286 2.20 6.33 -0.15
N GLY A 287 3.01 5.33 -0.47
CA GLY A 287 3.51 5.08 -1.81
C GLY A 287 2.83 3.91 -2.51
N THR A 288 1.73 3.34 -1.99
CA THR A 288 1.03 2.26 -2.71
C THR A 288 0.31 2.79 -3.94
N ILE A 289 -0.08 1.88 -4.84
CA ILE A 289 -0.92 2.21 -5.99
C ILE A 289 -2.26 2.78 -5.52
N GLN A 290 -2.88 2.17 -4.51
CA GLN A 290 -4.12 2.65 -3.89
C GLN A 290 -3.99 4.10 -3.40
N ALA A 291 -2.97 4.42 -2.59
CA ALA A 291 -2.75 5.76 -2.07
C ALA A 291 -2.58 6.78 -3.19
N VAL A 292 -1.66 6.51 -4.13
CA VAL A 292 -1.39 7.43 -5.25
C VAL A 292 -2.65 7.67 -6.06
N LEU A 293 -3.39 6.62 -6.43
CA LEU A 293 -4.60 6.81 -7.23
C LEU A 293 -5.75 7.48 -6.46
N THR A 294 -5.81 7.31 -5.14
CA THR A 294 -6.77 8.05 -4.30
C THR A 294 -6.46 9.54 -4.30
N HIS A 295 -5.18 9.92 -4.35
CA HIS A 295 -4.73 11.31 -4.56
C HIS A 295 -5.13 11.82 -5.94
N GLU A 296 -4.81 11.07 -7.00
CA GLU A 296 -5.14 11.50 -8.37
C GLU A 296 -6.65 11.65 -8.60
N LEU A 297 -7.45 10.76 -8.02
CA LEU A 297 -8.91 10.86 -8.08
C LEU A 297 -9.43 12.06 -7.28
N ALA A 298 -8.73 12.52 -6.23
CA ALA A 298 -9.08 13.74 -5.52
C ALA A 298 -8.91 14.98 -6.41
N HIS A 299 -7.99 14.99 -7.38
CA HIS A 299 -7.94 16.05 -8.40
C HIS A 299 -9.17 16.07 -9.29
N ASN A 300 -9.69 14.90 -9.68
CA ASN A 300 -10.97 14.86 -10.40
C ASN A 300 -12.13 15.34 -9.52
N SER A 301 -12.15 15.01 -8.22
CA SER A 301 -13.12 15.60 -7.28
C SER A 301 -13.04 17.13 -7.28
N GLN A 302 -11.84 17.72 -7.20
CA GLN A 302 -11.67 19.17 -7.23
C GLN A 302 -12.27 19.79 -8.50
N HIS A 303 -11.96 19.22 -9.67
CA HIS A 303 -12.52 19.65 -10.95
C HIS A 303 -14.06 19.64 -10.93
N LYS A 304 -14.68 18.50 -10.59
CA LYS A 304 -16.14 18.34 -10.51
C LYS A 304 -16.82 19.25 -9.48
N MET A 305 -16.07 19.62 -8.45
CA MET A 305 -16.55 20.52 -7.39
C MET A 305 -16.39 22.00 -7.75
N GLY A 306 -15.96 22.30 -8.98
CA GLY A 306 -15.84 23.64 -9.53
C GLY A 306 -14.54 24.34 -9.15
N TRP A 307 -13.48 23.62 -8.75
CA TRP A 307 -12.22 24.27 -8.38
C TRP A 307 -11.49 24.90 -9.57
N ASP A 308 -11.92 24.66 -10.81
CA ASP A 308 -11.41 25.41 -11.95
C ASP A 308 -11.81 26.89 -11.91
N ASP A 309 -12.93 27.19 -11.24
CA ASP A 309 -13.33 28.55 -10.93
C ASP A 309 -12.44 29.13 -9.80
N PRO A 310 -11.75 30.26 -10.03
CA PRO A 310 -10.84 30.83 -9.04
C PRO A 310 -11.51 31.24 -7.72
N GLU A 311 -12.78 31.66 -7.75
CA GLU A 311 -13.50 32.04 -6.52
C GLU A 311 -13.81 30.82 -5.67
N SER A 312 -14.29 29.75 -6.30
CA SER A 312 -14.55 28.45 -5.66
C SER A 312 -13.27 27.86 -5.07
N LYS A 313 -12.15 27.88 -5.83
CA LYS A 313 -10.84 27.45 -5.34
C LYS A 313 -10.37 28.29 -4.16
N ALA A 314 -10.53 29.62 -4.22
CA ALA A 314 -10.18 30.50 -3.11
C ALA A 314 -11.03 30.25 -1.85
N ALA A 315 -12.33 29.99 -2.02
CA ALA A 315 -13.23 29.69 -0.91
C ALA A 315 -12.83 28.39 -0.19
N VAL A 316 -12.45 27.34 -0.92
CA VAL A 316 -11.98 26.10 -0.29
C VAL A 316 -10.55 26.24 0.23
N GLY A 317 -9.66 26.89 -0.52
CA GLY A 317 -8.30 27.24 -0.09
C GLY A 317 -8.29 27.94 1.27
N ALA A 318 -9.21 28.88 1.50
CA ALA A 318 -9.36 29.57 2.78
C ALA A 318 -9.68 28.62 3.94
N LYS A 319 -10.46 27.55 3.73
CA LYS A 319 -10.76 26.53 4.75
C LYS A 319 -9.52 25.75 5.17
N ILE A 320 -8.53 25.63 4.27
CA ILE A 320 -7.29 24.91 4.48
C ILE A 320 -6.08 25.84 4.63
N GLY A 321 -6.30 27.10 5.00
CA GLY A 321 -5.25 28.04 5.37
C GLY A 321 -4.53 28.72 4.20
N TRP A 322 -5.05 28.62 2.98
CA TRP A 322 -4.52 29.32 1.81
C TRP A 322 -5.31 30.59 1.49
N VAL A 323 -4.63 31.60 0.96
CA VAL A 323 -5.19 32.90 0.59
C VAL A 323 -4.79 33.20 -0.85
N LYS A 324 -5.77 33.51 -1.71
CA LYS A 324 -5.50 33.99 -3.07
C LYS A 324 -4.90 35.40 -2.99
N ALA A 325 -3.85 35.68 -3.76
CA ALA A 325 -3.30 37.02 -3.88
C ALA A 325 -4.32 37.99 -4.53
N GLU A 326 -4.30 39.27 -4.16
CA GLU A 326 -5.28 40.26 -4.65
C GLU A 326 -5.21 40.48 -6.16
N ASN A 327 -4.00 40.41 -6.73
CA ASN A 327 -3.73 40.83 -8.12
C ASN A 327 -3.11 39.71 -8.97
N SER A 328 -3.21 38.44 -8.54
CA SER A 328 -2.70 37.30 -9.31
C SER A 328 -3.50 36.04 -9.00
N ASP A 329 -3.28 34.99 -9.80
CA ASP A 329 -3.83 33.66 -9.55
C ASP A 329 -2.95 32.81 -8.61
N GLU A 330 -2.00 33.46 -7.92
CA GLU A 330 -1.15 32.82 -6.92
C GLU A 330 -1.89 32.63 -5.59
N TYR A 331 -1.44 31.63 -4.84
CA TYR A 331 -1.95 31.29 -3.53
C TYR A 331 -0.83 31.30 -2.51
N TYR A 332 -1.10 31.86 -1.33
CA TYR A 332 -0.18 31.95 -0.22
C TYR A 332 -0.72 31.18 0.99
N ILE A 333 0.12 30.38 1.61
CA ILE A 333 -0.23 29.67 2.84
C ILE A 333 -0.07 30.61 4.03
N LYS A 334 -1.07 30.60 4.92
CA LYS A 334 -1.12 31.43 6.12
C LYS A 334 -0.46 30.70 7.28
N ASP A 335 0.44 31.36 8.00
CA ASP A 335 0.99 30.83 9.26
C ASP A 335 0.03 31.08 10.45
N LYS A 336 0.36 30.53 11.62
CA LYS A 336 -0.41 30.69 12.87
C LYS A 336 -0.46 32.14 13.36
N GLN A 337 0.48 32.99 12.96
CA GLN A 337 0.54 34.42 13.28
C GLN A 337 -0.21 35.28 12.26
N GLY A 338 -0.67 34.69 11.16
CA GLY A 338 -1.43 35.32 10.11
C GLY A 338 -0.60 35.90 8.96
N HIS A 339 0.72 35.68 8.95
CA HIS A 339 1.58 36.04 7.82
C HIS A 339 1.31 35.13 6.63
N LEU A 340 1.55 35.65 5.42
CA LEU A 340 1.33 34.92 4.17
C LEU A 340 2.66 34.51 3.57
N PHE A 341 2.74 33.29 3.09
CA PHE A 341 3.95 32.75 2.48
C PHE A 341 3.66 32.14 1.12
N LYS A 342 4.49 32.51 0.14
CA LYS A 342 4.48 31.96 -1.21
C LYS A 342 5.51 30.84 -1.30
N ASN A 343 5.14 29.71 -1.91
CA ASN A 343 6.15 28.76 -2.36
C ASN A 343 6.94 29.38 -3.52
N ALA A 344 8.20 29.76 -3.26
CA ALA A 344 9.08 30.40 -4.24
C ALA A 344 9.79 29.40 -5.17
N GLN A 345 9.44 28.12 -5.09
CA GLN A 345 10.00 27.13 -5.98
C GLN A 345 9.53 27.28 -7.42
N THR A 346 10.49 27.11 -8.32
CA THR A 346 10.29 27.01 -9.76
C THR A 346 10.57 25.59 -10.28
N SER A 347 10.89 24.63 -9.40
CA SER A 347 11.17 23.24 -9.76
C SER A 347 10.80 22.28 -8.63
N SER A 348 10.12 21.19 -8.99
CA SER A 348 9.72 20.09 -8.12
C SER A 348 10.89 19.29 -7.51
N LEU A 349 12.12 19.48 -8.02
CA LEU A 349 13.31 18.73 -7.59
C LEU A 349 14.04 19.33 -6.38
N LYS A 350 13.66 20.53 -5.94
CA LYS A 350 14.25 21.17 -4.75
C LYS A 350 13.32 21.00 -3.54
N PRO A 351 13.77 21.21 -2.30
CA PRO A 351 12.89 21.37 -1.14
C PRO A 351 12.15 22.72 -1.21
N PRO A 352 10.83 22.77 -0.91
CA PRO A 352 10.09 24.02 -0.91
C PRO A 352 10.73 25.11 -0.04
N ASP A 353 10.79 26.32 -0.60
CA ASP A 353 11.26 27.53 0.07
C ASP A 353 10.09 28.53 0.08
N TYR A 354 9.61 28.84 1.27
CA TYR A 354 8.44 29.67 1.48
C TYR A 354 8.86 31.09 1.85
N VAL A 355 8.57 32.05 0.97
CA VAL A 355 8.92 33.46 1.14
C VAL A 355 7.72 34.21 1.68
N GLN A 356 7.92 34.99 2.75
CA GLN A 356 6.86 35.82 3.31
C GLN A 356 6.50 36.95 2.34
N CYS A 357 5.21 37.10 2.04
CA CYS A 357 4.67 38.12 1.15
C CYS A 357 3.52 38.88 1.82
N ASN A 358 3.20 40.08 1.31
CA ASN A 358 1.93 40.74 1.61
C ASN A 358 0.79 40.23 0.70
N THR A 359 -0.44 40.77 0.83
CA THR A 359 -1.60 40.35 0.04
C THR A 359 -1.50 40.65 -1.46
N LYS A 360 -0.57 41.53 -1.86
CA LYS A 360 -0.27 41.87 -3.26
C LYS A 360 0.82 40.99 -3.87
N GLY A 361 1.42 40.10 -3.08
CA GLY A 361 2.51 39.22 -3.52
C GLY A 361 3.91 39.80 -3.41
N GLU A 362 4.06 40.99 -2.80
CA GLU A 362 5.36 41.62 -2.63
C GLU A 362 6.09 40.98 -1.43
N PRO A 363 7.38 40.60 -1.56
CA PRO A 363 8.14 40.03 -0.45
C PRO A 363 8.26 41.02 0.71
N VAL A 364 8.12 40.51 1.94
CA VAL A 364 8.21 41.34 3.16
C VAL A 364 9.17 40.75 4.19
N ASP A 365 9.80 41.64 4.97
CA ASP A 365 10.61 41.27 6.11
C ASP A 365 9.75 40.87 7.33
N SER A 366 10.39 40.54 8.45
CA SER A 366 9.71 40.17 9.70
C SER A 366 8.84 41.28 10.31
N ASN A 367 8.99 42.53 9.87
CA ASN A 367 8.20 43.67 10.32
C ASN A 367 7.08 44.03 9.32
N GLY A 368 6.93 43.27 8.24
CA GLY A 368 5.95 43.51 7.18
C GLY A 368 6.35 44.62 6.20
N LYS A 369 7.61 45.08 6.21
CA LYS A 369 8.09 46.06 5.23
C LYS A 369 8.45 45.36 3.92
N VAL A 370 8.05 45.95 2.79
CA VAL A 370 8.41 45.46 1.45
C VAL A 370 9.93 45.54 1.26
N VAL A 371 10.52 44.43 0.84
CA VAL A 371 11.96 44.24 0.64
C VAL A 371 12.22 43.39 -0.61
N ASP A 372 13.48 43.31 -1.04
CA ASP A 372 13.90 42.35 -2.06
C ASP A 372 13.69 40.91 -1.55
N ALA A 373 13.40 39.98 -2.46
CA ALA A 373 13.11 38.59 -2.11
C ALA A 373 14.21 37.92 -1.26
N SER A 374 15.48 38.24 -1.49
CA SER A 374 16.61 37.70 -0.70
C SER A 374 16.69 38.23 0.74
N ALA A 375 15.97 39.30 1.06
CA ALA A 375 15.92 39.93 2.38
C ALA A 375 14.58 39.68 3.10
N ALA A 376 13.62 39.01 2.44
CA ALA A 376 12.36 38.61 3.03
C ALA A 376 12.55 37.51 4.08
N LYS A 377 11.52 37.22 4.88
CA LYS A 377 11.55 36.05 5.77
C LYS A 377 11.30 34.78 4.96
N HIS A 378 12.17 33.78 5.13
CA HIS A 378 12.03 32.46 4.53
C HIS A 378 11.66 31.41 5.58
N LEU A 379 10.84 30.45 5.18
CA LEU A 379 10.59 29.21 5.91
C LEU A 379 10.85 28.03 4.98
N LYS A 380 11.50 26.98 5.49
CA LYS A 380 11.74 25.76 4.72
C LYS A 380 10.49 24.87 4.74
N ALA A 381 10.38 23.90 3.84
CA ALA A 381 9.37 22.84 3.98
C ALA A 381 9.49 22.03 5.29
N GLY A 382 10.71 21.88 5.82
CA GLY A 382 11.07 20.87 6.83
C GLY A 382 11.20 19.47 6.22
N ASP A 383 11.76 18.52 6.97
CA ASP A 383 11.57 17.08 6.77
C ASP A 383 10.54 16.54 7.79
N GLU A 384 10.19 15.25 7.70
CA GLU A 384 9.19 14.60 8.57
C GLU A 384 9.50 14.65 10.08
N ASN A 385 10.78 14.86 10.41
CA ASN A 385 11.30 15.03 11.76
C ASN A 385 11.50 16.51 12.13
N ASP A 386 11.70 17.39 11.15
CA ASP A 386 11.85 18.82 11.31
C ASP A 386 10.49 19.52 11.33
N ARG A 387 9.84 19.40 12.48
CA ARG A 387 8.65 20.18 12.84
C ARG A 387 9.02 21.52 13.47
N GLY A 388 10.27 21.97 13.27
CA GLY A 388 10.83 23.16 13.91
C GLY A 388 10.09 24.44 13.54
N SER A 389 10.29 25.47 14.37
CA SER A 389 9.72 26.82 14.17
C SER A 389 10.19 27.52 12.89
N ASP A 390 11.12 26.91 12.15
CA ASP A 390 11.68 27.46 10.91
C ASP A 390 11.09 26.75 9.67
N THR A 391 10.07 25.91 9.86
CA THR A 391 9.41 25.16 8.79
C THR A 391 7.98 25.62 8.55
N MET A 392 7.57 25.68 7.29
CA MET A 392 6.18 25.99 6.94
C MET A 392 5.24 24.91 7.49
N PHE A 393 5.65 23.65 7.44
CA PHE A 393 4.86 22.53 7.94
C PHE A 393 4.49 22.67 9.44
N GLY A 394 5.42 23.14 10.27
CA GLY A 394 5.18 23.39 11.69
C GLY A 394 4.41 24.70 11.98
N ASN A 395 4.54 25.71 11.11
CA ASN A 395 3.98 27.05 11.34
C ASN A 395 2.65 27.32 10.65
N ALA A 396 2.26 26.53 9.64
CA ALA A 396 1.01 26.74 8.92
C ALA A 396 -0.21 26.77 9.87
N LEU A 397 -1.16 27.67 9.58
CA LEU A 397 -2.42 27.82 10.31
C LEU A 397 -3.23 26.51 10.27
N VAL A 398 -3.29 25.90 9.09
CA VAL A 398 -3.80 24.55 8.89
C VAL A 398 -2.60 23.68 8.55
N ARG A 399 -2.33 22.67 9.37
CA ARG A 399 -1.18 21.78 9.19
C ARG A 399 -1.36 20.96 7.89
N PRO A 400 -0.37 20.96 6.97
CA PRO A 400 -0.37 20.06 5.82
C PRO A 400 -0.33 18.59 6.24
N VAL A 401 -0.79 17.69 5.36
CA VAL A 401 -0.83 16.24 5.63
C VAL A 401 0.50 15.56 5.30
N THR A 402 1.21 16.10 4.32
CA THR A 402 2.53 15.69 3.85
C THR A 402 3.46 16.90 3.77
N HIS A 403 4.70 16.70 3.34
CA HIS A 403 5.63 17.79 3.01
C HIS A 403 5.47 18.30 1.56
N TYR A 404 4.57 17.68 0.79
CA TYR A 404 4.25 18.04 -0.57
C TYR A 404 2.96 18.87 -0.61
N PHE A 405 3.09 20.18 -0.37
CA PHE A 405 1.96 21.12 -0.41
C PHE A 405 2.32 22.40 -1.17
N PRO A 406 2.73 22.28 -2.46
CA PRO A 406 3.14 23.44 -3.24
C PRO A 406 1.97 24.38 -3.56
N THR A 407 0.74 23.88 -3.57
CA THR A 407 -0.49 24.62 -3.89
C THR A 407 -1.64 24.17 -2.99
N PRO A 408 -2.74 24.94 -2.89
CA PRO A 408 -3.95 24.46 -2.21
C PRO A 408 -4.55 23.20 -2.85
N THR A 409 -4.37 23.02 -4.16
CA THR A 409 -4.83 21.86 -4.92
C THR A 409 -4.13 20.59 -4.43
N GLU A 410 -2.80 20.56 -4.41
CA GLU A 410 -2.04 19.40 -3.95
C GLU A 410 -2.26 19.12 -2.46
N MET A 411 -2.22 20.18 -1.62
CA MET A 411 -2.40 20.04 -0.18
C MET A 411 -3.77 19.45 0.18
N PHE A 412 -4.81 19.80 -0.58
CA PHE A 412 -6.14 19.26 -0.40
C PHE A 412 -6.26 17.84 -0.95
N ALA A 413 -5.64 17.52 -2.08
CA ALA A 413 -5.63 16.17 -2.66
C ALA A 413 -5.01 15.16 -1.68
N ASP A 414 -3.89 15.52 -1.05
CA ASP A 414 -3.28 14.74 0.04
C ASP A 414 -4.20 14.61 1.27
N GLY A 415 -4.93 15.68 1.61
CA GLY A 415 -5.95 15.66 2.65
C GLY A 415 -7.08 14.69 2.35
N MET A 416 -7.59 14.72 1.12
CA MET A 416 -8.64 13.84 0.65
C MET A 416 -8.18 12.39 0.55
N GLN A 417 -6.93 12.17 0.12
CA GLN A 417 -6.29 10.87 0.15
C GLN A 417 -6.32 10.31 1.57
N ALA A 418 -5.72 11.00 2.55
CA ALA A 418 -5.70 10.52 3.93
C ALA A 418 -7.10 10.35 4.54
N TYR A 419 -8.08 11.18 4.14
CA TYR A 419 -9.47 11.06 4.59
C TYR A 419 -10.18 9.82 4.03
N ARG A 420 -9.87 9.43 2.79
CA ARG A 420 -10.51 8.33 2.05
C ARG A 420 -9.76 6.99 2.20
N LEU A 421 -8.49 6.99 2.58
CA LEU A 421 -7.63 5.81 2.40
C LEU A 421 -7.92 4.66 3.37
N ASP A 422 -7.83 4.88 4.67
CA ASP A 422 -8.24 3.90 5.69
C ASP A 422 -8.49 4.57 7.04
N GLU A 423 -8.89 3.78 8.04
CA GLU A 423 -9.19 4.28 9.39
C GLU A 423 -7.98 4.93 10.07
N ALA A 424 -6.77 4.38 9.90
CA ALA A 424 -5.56 4.88 10.54
C ALA A 424 -5.12 6.24 9.96
N HIS A 425 -5.15 6.36 8.63
CA HIS A 425 -4.88 7.62 7.93
C HIS A 425 -5.90 8.69 8.28
N ARG A 426 -7.19 8.32 8.30
CA ARG A 426 -8.28 9.22 8.65
C ARG A 426 -8.19 9.68 10.11
N ALA A 427 -7.83 8.80 11.03
CA ALA A 427 -7.60 9.12 12.44
C ALA A 427 -6.40 10.06 12.61
N ASN A 428 -5.30 9.79 11.90
CA ASN A 428 -4.12 10.64 11.94
C ASN A 428 -4.41 12.04 11.37
N LEU A 429 -5.18 12.13 10.27
CA LEU A 429 -5.62 13.41 9.72
C LEU A 429 -6.45 14.21 10.73
N LEU A 430 -7.41 13.56 11.41
CA LEU A 430 -8.24 14.20 12.41
C LEU A 430 -7.42 14.74 13.59
N ARG A 431 -6.46 13.95 14.09
CA ARG A 431 -5.62 14.32 15.24
C ARG A 431 -4.61 15.42 14.88
N GLU A 432 -3.90 15.26 13.77
CA GLU A 432 -2.79 16.15 13.41
C GLU A 432 -3.28 17.43 12.72
N SER A 433 -4.33 17.36 11.90
CA SER A 433 -4.86 18.50 11.15
C SER A 433 -6.39 18.54 11.15
N PRO A 434 -7.03 18.83 12.30
CA PRO A 434 -8.49 18.79 12.45
C PRO A 434 -9.24 19.81 11.57
N LEU A 435 -8.57 20.87 11.11
CA LEU A 435 -9.15 21.83 10.15
C LEU A 435 -9.13 21.27 8.72
N MET A 436 -8.04 20.61 8.31
CA MET A 436 -7.99 19.89 7.03
C MET A 436 -9.03 18.77 7.00
N TYR A 437 -9.10 17.95 8.07
CA TYR A 437 -10.12 16.90 8.21
C TYR A 437 -11.54 17.42 7.97
N ARG A 438 -11.88 18.56 8.59
CA ARG A 438 -13.21 19.18 8.45
C ARG A 438 -13.47 19.66 7.03
N ALA A 439 -12.47 20.26 6.37
CA ALA A 439 -12.59 20.68 4.98
C ALA A 439 -12.82 19.47 4.05
N CYS A 440 -11.99 18.42 4.18
CA CYS A 440 -12.13 17.17 3.42
C CYS A 440 -13.51 16.53 3.63
N LYS A 441 -13.96 16.38 4.88
CA LYS A 441 -15.30 15.83 5.20
C LYS A 441 -16.44 16.60 4.54
N GLN A 442 -16.35 17.93 4.54
CA GLN A 442 -17.39 18.78 3.95
C GLN A 442 -17.45 18.65 2.42
N GLU A 443 -16.30 18.75 1.75
CA GLU A 443 -16.26 18.65 0.28
C GLU A 443 -16.55 17.22 -0.20
N ASP A 444 -16.08 16.18 0.50
CA ASP A 444 -16.43 14.78 0.22
C ASP A 444 -17.94 14.58 0.29
N GLN A 445 -18.59 15.06 1.36
CA GLN A 445 -20.04 14.94 1.47
C GLN A 445 -20.78 15.77 0.43
N LYS A 446 -20.25 16.94 0.02
CA LYS A 446 -20.82 17.76 -1.06
C LYS A 446 -20.79 16.98 -2.38
N GLU A 447 -19.66 16.35 -2.69
CA GLU A 447 -19.50 15.50 -3.88
C GLU A 447 -20.43 14.27 -3.84
N ILE A 448 -20.45 13.53 -2.73
CA ILE A 448 -21.32 12.36 -2.52
C ILE A 448 -22.79 12.77 -2.70
N SER A 449 -23.20 13.89 -2.11
CA SER A 449 -24.59 14.37 -2.19
C SER A 449 -24.97 14.77 -3.61
N ALA A 450 -24.02 15.31 -4.39
CA ALA A 450 -24.24 15.64 -5.80
C ALA A 450 -24.44 14.37 -6.65
N ALA A 451 -23.69 13.31 -6.39
CA ALA A 451 -23.78 12.06 -7.16
C ALA A 451 -24.97 11.17 -6.78
N TYR A 452 -25.24 11.02 -5.47
CA TYR A 452 -26.21 10.03 -4.96
C TYR A 452 -27.49 10.66 -4.42
N GLY A 453 -27.53 11.99 -4.27
CA GLY A 453 -28.59 12.70 -3.58
C GLY A 453 -28.29 12.89 -2.09
N TRP A 454 -28.79 14.00 -1.54
CA TRP A 454 -28.54 14.39 -0.15
C TRP A 454 -29.04 13.33 0.85
N GLY A 455 -28.19 12.98 1.81
CA GLY A 455 -28.52 12.07 2.92
C GLY A 455 -28.73 10.61 2.52
N ARG A 456 -28.26 10.18 1.33
CA ARG A 456 -28.33 8.78 0.89
C ARG A 456 -27.10 7.97 1.24
N MET A 457 -25.93 8.57 1.07
CA MET A 457 -24.63 7.94 1.26
C MET A 457 -23.74 8.81 2.13
N ILE A 458 -22.86 8.17 2.89
CA ILE A 458 -21.85 8.79 3.75
C ILE A 458 -20.56 7.96 3.72
N ARG A 459 -19.42 8.59 3.98
CA ARG A 459 -18.14 7.90 4.09
C ARG A 459 -17.91 7.32 5.47
N ASP A 460 -17.82 5.99 5.54
CA ASP A 460 -17.47 5.26 6.75
C ASP A 460 -16.01 5.51 7.17
N THR A 461 -15.73 5.25 8.43
CA THR A 461 -14.43 5.33 9.12
C THR A 461 -13.27 4.67 8.36
N ASN A 462 -13.51 3.57 7.65
CA ASN A 462 -12.51 2.88 6.82
C ASN A 462 -12.28 3.52 5.44
N GLY A 463 -13.01 4.60 5.11
CA GLY A 463 -12.88 5.30 3.84
C GLY A 463 -13.83 4.80 2.74
N GLU A 464 -14.68 3.80 2.98
CA GLU A 464 -15.65 3.30 2.00
C GLU A 464 -16.99 4.04 2.07
N LEU A 465 -17.78 3.98 0.99
CA LEU A 465 -19.16 4.49 1.00
C LEU A 465 -20.12 3.49 1.62
N VAL A 466 -20.96 3.99 2.52
CA VAL A 466 -22.07 3.24 3.13
C VAL A 466 -23.37 4.04 3.04
N GLN A 467 -24.49 3.35 3.25
CA GLN A 467 -25.78 4.03 3.36
C GLN A 467 -25.80 4.96 4.57
N ASP A 468 -26.35 6.15 4.38
CA ASP A 468 -26.41 7.16 5.43
C ASP A 468 -27.54 6.84 6.43
N THR A 469 -27.22 6.02 7.43
CA THR A 469 -28.13 5.60 8.49
C THR A 469 -27.77 6.26 9.83
N PRO A 470 -28.71 6.38 10.79
CA PRO A 470 -28.39 6.86 12.14
C PRO A 470 -27.25 6.08 12.82
N GLN A 471 -27.17 4.77 12.58
CA GLN A 471 -26.15 3.88 13.15
C GLN A 471 -24.76 4.23 12.59
N GLU A 472 -24.63 4.41 11.28
CA GLU A 472 -23.36 4.79 10.66
C GLU A 472 -22.91 6.20 11.10
N ARG A 473 -23.85 7.14 11.24
CA ARG A 473 -23.55 8.48 11.78
C ARG A 473 -23.01 8.39 13.21
N LEU A 474 -23.62 7.56 14.07
CA LEU A 474 -23.16 7.36 15.45
C LEU A 474 -21.77 6.70 15.49
N LYS A 475 -21.51 5.73 14.62
CA LYS A 475 -20.18 5.10 14.46
C LYS A 475 -19.12 6.14 14.10
N ILE A 476 -19.39 6.96 13.08
CA ILE A 476 -18.47 8.04 12.65
C ILE A 476 -18.24 9.04 13.78
N GLN A 477 -19.31 9.47 14.48
CA GLN A 477 -19.18 10.38 15.62
C GLN A 477 -18.36 9.79 16.77
N ALA A 478 -18.52 8.50 17.05
CA ALA A 478 -17.74 7.80 18.07
C ALA A 478 -16.25 7.75 17.68
N PHE A 479 -15.95 7.41 16.43
CA PHE A 479 -14.60 7.47 15.87
C PHE A 479 -14.00 8.87 15.97
N GLU A 480 -14.75 9.90 15.60
CA GLU A 480 -14.28 11.29 15.67
C GLU A 480 -14.00 11.70 17.11
N LYS A 481 -14.88 11.36 18.06
CA LYS A 481 -14.69 11.65 19.49
C LYS A 481 -13.46 10.95 20.05
N GLN A 482 -13.23 9.69 19.66
CA GLN A 482 -12.09 8.90 20.12
C GLN A 482 -10.76 9.46 19.63
N ASN A 483 -10.71 9.95 18.39
CA ASN A 483 -9.45 10.37 17.74
C ASN A 483 -9.20 11.89 17.74
N ALA A 484 -10.15 12.70 18.23
CA ALA A 484 -10.00 14.15 18.32
C ALA A 484 -9.12 14.63 19.50
N THR A 485 -8.69 13.74 20.39
CA THR A 485 -7.85 14.09 21.55
C THR A 485 -6.37 13.86 21.20
N PRO A 486 -5.49 14.88 21.30
CA PRO A 486 -4.07 14.77 21.00
C PRO A 486 -3.32 13.74 21.85
#